data_AF-T2RMJ3-F1
#
_entry.id   AF-T2RMJ3-F1
#
_cell.length_a   1.000
_cell.length_b   1.000
_cell.length_c   1.000
_cell.angle_alpha   90.00
_cell.angle_beta   90.00
_cell.angle_gamma   90.00
#
_symmetry.space_group_name_H-M   'P 1'
#
loop_
_entity.id
_entity.type
_entity.pdbx_description
1 polymer ?
#
loop_
_entity_poly.entity_id
_entity_poly.type
_entity_poly.pdbx_seq_one_letter_code
_entity_poly.pdbx_strand_id
1 'polypeptide(L)' 'MKKHSEIGYRIAMSSSSLVTIAECILCHHERWDGKGYPQGLAGEEIPLLSGFWP' A
#
# COMPACT_ATOMS: atom_id res chain seq x y z
N MET A 1 7.17 7.68 10.59
CA MET A 1 8.17 7.58 9.51
C MET A 1 7.43 7.23 8.22
N LYS A 2 6.90 8.21 7.47
CA LYS A 2 5.91 7.96 6.39
C LYS A 2 6.50 7.36 5.10
N LYS A 3 7.81 7.50 4.88
CA LYS A 3 8.50 7.04 3.66
C LYS A 3 8.72 5.52 3.59
N HIS A 4 8.52 4.77 4.68
CA HIS A 4 8.86 3.34 4.69
C HIS A 4 7.97 2.52 3.75
N SER A 5 6.69 2.90 3.56
CA SER A 5 5.81 2.26 2.58
C SER A 5 6.35 2.38 1.16
N GLU A 6 6.80 3.59 0.78
CA GLU A 6 7.41 3.84 -0.55
C GLU A 6 8.75 3.11 -0.73
N ILE A 7 9.58 3.08 0.33
CA ILE A 7 10.86 2.36 0.31
C ILE A 7 10.62 0.85 0.18
N GLY A 8 9.68 0.30 0.94
CA GLY A 8 9.29 -1.10 0.89
C GLY A 8 8.73 -1.49 -0.47
N TYR A 9 7.85 -0.67 -1.05
CA TYR A 9 7.35 -0.83 -2.41
C TYR A 9 8.50 -0.95 -3.42
N ARG A 10 9.46 -0.03 -3.38
CA ARG A 10 10.63 -0.05 -4.30
C ARG A 10 11.47 -1.31 -4.14
N ILE A 11 11.66 -1.79 -2.92
CA ILE A 11 12.39 -3.04 -2.65
C ILE A 11 11.60 -4.22 -3.22
N ALA A 12 10.30 -4.30 -2.96
CA ALA A 12 9.44 -5.37 -3.48
C ALA A 12 9.40 -5.40 -5.01
N MET A 13 9.35 -4.24 -5.66
CA MET A 13 9.41 -4.10 -7.12
C MET A 13 10.73 -4.60 -7.73
N SER A 14 11.82 -4.65 -6.95
CA SER A 14 13.10 -5.21 -7.41
C SER A 14 13.19 -6.74 -7.35
N SER A 15 12.18 -7.40 -6.77
CA SER A 15 12.12 -8.87 -6.66
C SER A 15 10.92 -9.41 -7.42
N SER A 16 11.16 -10.31 -8.39
CA SER A 16 10.10 -10.97 -9.16
C SER A 16 9.12 -11.76 -8.26
N SER A 17 9.57 -12.25 -7.11
CA SER A 17 8.72 -12.97 -6.14
C SER A 17 7.84 -12.05 -5.30
N LEU A 18 8.16 -10.76 -5.21
CA LEU A 18 7.46 -9.80 -4.34
C LEU A 18 6.67 -8.74 -5.11
N VAL A 19 6.85 -8.66 -6.44
CA VAL A 19 6.15 -7.68 -7.29
C VAL A 19 4.62 -7.73 -7.11
N THR A 20 4.06 -8.93 -6.89
CA THR A 20 2.62 -9.14 -6.72
C THR A 20 2.06 -8.57 -5.42
N ILE A 21 2.90 -8.35 -4.41
CA ILE A 21 2.51 -7.75 -3.12
C ILE A 21 3.01 -6.32 -2.96
N ALA A 22 3.73 -5.78 -3.95
CA ALA A 22 4.35 -4.46 -3.84
C ALA A 22 3.28 -3.38 -3.59
N GLU A 23 2.17 -3.40 -4.31
CA GLU A 23 1.07 -2.45 -4.10
C GLU A 23 0.47 -2.56 -2.69
N CYS A 24 0.37 -3.77 -2.13
CA CYS A 24 -0.03 -3.96 -0.73
C CYS A 24 0.92 -3.28 0.24
N ILE A 25 2.22 -3.44 0.02
CA ILE A 25 3.26 -2.78 0.82
C ILE A 25 3.19 -1.25 0.66
N LEU A 26 2.80 -0.74 -0.51
CA LEU A 26 2.62 0.70 -0.68
C LEU A 26 1.40 1.21 0.11
N CYS A 27 0.29 0.46 0.06
CA CYS A 27 -1.01 0.93 0.52
C CYS A 27 -1.40 0.48 1.94
N HIS A 28 -0.56 -0.28 2.66
CA HIS A 28 -0.93 -0.82 3.99
C HIS A 28 -1.16 0.23 5.10
N HIS A 29 -0.84 1.52 4.85
CA HIS A 29 -1.20 2.64 5.73
C HIS A 29 -2.30 3.53 5.15
N GLU A 30 -2.88 3.16 4.01
CA GLU A 30 -4.08 3.81 3.50
C GLU A 30 -5.25 3.54 4.44
N ARG A 31 -6.18 4.49 4.47
CA ARG A 31 -7.32 4.47 5.38
C ARG A 31 -8.57 4.74 4.59
N TRP A 32 -9.65 4.05 4.93
CA TRP A 32 -10.95 4.20 4.27
C TRP A 32 -11.45 5.65 4.23
N ASP A 33 -11.07 6.46 5.23
CA ASP A 33 -11.42 7.89 5.36
C ASP A 33 -10.55 8.84 4.51
N GLY A 34 -9.62 8.33 3.69
CA GLY A 34 -8.70 9.12 2.86
C GLY A 34 -7.60 9.83 3.65
N LYS A 35 -7.51 9.65 4.97
CA LYS A 35 -6.48 10.28 5.82
C LYS A 35 -5.20 9.45 5.93
N GLY A 36 -5.14 8.38 5.13
CA GLY A 36 -3.99 7.50 5.01
C GLY A 36 -2.83 8.12 4.25
N TYR A 37 -1.81 7.31 4.02
CA TYR A 37 -0.64 7.68 3.25
C TYR A 37 -0.06 6.41 2.61
N PRO A 38 0.74 6.51 1.52
CA PRO A 38 1.29 7.72 0.92
C PRO A 38 0.44 8.42 -0.13
N GLN A 39 -0.55 7.75 -0.70
CA GLN A 39 -1.34 8.24 -1.83
C GLN A 39 -2.63 8.94 -1.38
N GLY A 40 -3.10 8.68 -0.16
CA GLY A 40 -4.33 9.30 0.37
C GLY A 40 -5.57 8.74 -0.30
N LEU A 41 -5.54 7.46 -0.63
CA LEU A 41 -6.64 6.73 -1.27
C LEU A 41 -7.79 6.57 -0.28
N ALA A 42 -9.03 6.66 -0.77
CA ALA A 42 -10.22 6.49 0.04
C ALA A 42 -11.12 5.39 -0.52
N GLY A 43 -11.85 4.72 0.38
CA GLY A 43 -12.82 3.71 -0.03
C GLY A 43 -12.24 2.62 -0.95
N GLU A 44 -12.92 2.41 -2.06
CA GLU A 44 -12.60 1.40 -3.08
C GLU A 44 -11.34 1.72 -3.90
N GLU A 45 -10.74 2.90 -3.73
CA GLU A 45 -9.44 3.22 -4.33
C GLU A 45 -8.30 2.44 -3.65
N ILE A 46 -8.50 1.98 -2.41
CA ILE A 46 -7.52 1.15 -1.69
C ILE A 46 -7.54 -0.27 -2.26
N PRO A 47 -6.39 -0.81 -2.73
CA PRO A 47 -6.36 -2.14 -3.30
C PRO A 47 -6.90 -3.18 -2.31
N LEU A 48 -7.77 -4.09 -2.79
CA LEU A 48 -8.48 -5.07 -1.95
C LEU A 48 -7.54 -5.95 -1.10
N LEU A 49 -6.33 -6.22 -1.57
CA LEU A 49 -5.33 -6.98 -0.83
C LEU A 49 -4.65 -6.17 0.31
N SER A 50 -4.85 -4.85 0.34
CA SER A 50 -4.29 -3.92 1.33
C SER A 50 -5.32 -3.53 2.39
N GLY A 51 -6.61 -3.59 2.05
CA GLY A 51 -7.73 -3.33 2.96
C GLY A 51 -8.13 -4.62 3.67
N PHE A 52 -8.01 -4.63 4.99
CA PHE A 52 -8.71 -5.62 5.82
C PHE A 52 -10.21 -5.33 5.69
N TRP A 53 -10.94 -6.10 4.88
CA TRP A 53 -12.40 -6.12 4.92
C TRP A 53 -12.83 -6.82 6.23
N PRO A 54 -13.95 -6.44 6.87
CA PRO A 54 -14.43 -7.03 8.13
C PRO A 54 -14.44 -8.57 8.18
#